data_AF-A0AB74LRQ0-F1
#
_entry.id   AF-A0AB74LRQ0-F1
#
_cell.length_a   1.000
_cell.length_b   1.000
_cell.length_c   1.000
_cell.angle_alpha   90.00
_cell.angle_beta   90.00
_cell.angle_gamma   90.00
#
_symmetry.space_group_name_H-M   'P 1'
#
loop_
_entity.id
_entity.type
_entity.pdbx_description
1 polymer ?
#
loop_
_entity_poly.entity_id
_entity_poly.type
_entity_poly.pdbx_seq_one_letter_code
_entity_poly.pdbx_strand_id
1 'polypeptide(L)' 'MSSTPAPSVSKTHLDIHDQFARQALAQSLGVTEENIKRAVRMVGTRISTIRGYFGH' A
#
# COMPACT_ATOMS: atom_id res chain seq x y z
N MET A 1 25.13 -28.95 2.16
CA MET A 1 23.94 -28.50 1.42
C MET A 1 23.54 -27.16 2.03
N SER A 2 23.80 -26.07 1.31
CA SER A 2 23.54 -24.71 1.80
C SER A 2 22.06 -24.39 1.61
N SER A 3 21.35 -24.15 2.71
CA SER A 3 19.96 -23.68 2.71
C SER A 3 19.93 -22.22 2.29
N THR A 4 19.39 -21.94 1.10
CA THR A 4 19.07 -20.60 0.64
C THR A 4 18.03 -19.96 1.56
N PRO A 5 18.25 -18.76 2.14
CA PRO A 5 17.23 -18.10 2.93
C PRO A 5 16.04 -17.76 2.02
N ALA A 6 14.82 -18.11 2.47
CA ALA A 6 13.60 -17.78 1.75
C ALA A 6 13.50 -16.26 1.56
N PRO A 7 13.04 -15.77 0.39
CA PRO A 7 12.89 -14.34 0.16
C PRO A 7 11.96 -13.77 1.24
N SER A 8 12.46 -12.78 1.98
CA SER A 8 11.65 -12.02 2.94
C SER A 8 10.46 -11.46 2.16
N VAL A 9 9.25 -11.95 2.45
CA VAL A 9 8.03 -11.44 1.85
C VAL A 9 7.90 -9.99 2.29
N SER A 10 8.32 -9.07 1.41
CA SER A 10 8.15 -7.65 1.62
C SER A 10 6.66 -7.42 1.83
N LYS A 11 6.27 -6.85 2.98
CA LYS A 11 4.86 -6.52 3.24
C LYS A 11 4.37 -5.60 2.11
N THR A 12 3.58 -6.14 1.20
CA THR A 12 2.98 -5.39 0.07
C THR A 12 1.79 -4.55 0.51
N HIS A 13 1.29 -4.75 1.73
CA HIS A 13 0.18 -4.01 2.30
C HIS A 13 0.67 -2.85 3.17
N LEU A 14 0.30 -1.64 2.77
CA LEU A 14 0.44 -0.45 3.60
C LEU A 14 -0.79 -0.35 4.52
N ASP A 15 -0.58 -0.37 5.83
CA ASP A 15 -1.62 0.07 6.77
C ASP A 15 -1.72 1.61 6.69
N ILE A 16 -2.83 2.11 6.15
CA ILE A 16 -3.05 3.55 6.00
C ILE A 16 -3.30 4.24 7.35
N HIS A 17 -3.54 3.54 8.44
CA HIS A 17 -3.68 4.13 9.78
C HIS A 17 -2.34 4.22 10.52
N ASP A 18 -1.36 3.39 10.15
CA ASP A 18 0.01 3.45 10.67
C ASP A 18 0.77 4.65 10.09
N GLN A 19 0.94 5.69 10.90
CA GLN A 19 1.66 6.89 10.50
C GLN A 19 3.12 6.64 10.15
N PHE A 20 3.82 5.77 10.88
CA PHE A 20 5.22 5.48 10.63
C PHE A 20 5.39 4.76 9.29
N ALA A 21 4.52 3.79 9.00
CA ALA A 21 4.52 3.11 7.71
C ALA A 21 4.24 4.07 6.55
N ARG A 22 3.27 4.98 6.69
CA ARG A 22 2.98 6.00 5.67
C ARG A 22 4.17 6.93 5.44
N GLN A 23 4.82 7.40 6.51
CA GLN A 23 5.97 8.30 6.41
C GLN A 23 7.19 7.62 5.78
N ALA A 24 7.49 6.38 6.17
CA ALA A 24 8.59 5.61 5.59
C ALA A 24 8.38 5.39 4.08
N LEU A 25 7.15 5.08 3.65
CA LEU A 25 6.82 4.92 2.24
C LEU A 25 6.84 6.25 1.48
N ALA A 26 6.36 7.33 2.10
CA ALA A 26 6.42 8.66 1.51
C ALA A 26 7.88 9.07 1.25
N GLN A 27 8.77 8.84 2.23
CA GLN A 27 10.20 9.10 2.09
C GLN A 27 10.84 8.24 1.00
N SER A 28 10.56 6.93 0.96
CA SER A 28 11.16 6.04 -0.06
C SER A 28 10.73 6.38 -1.48
N LEU A 29 9.55 6.98 -1.66
CA LEU A 29 9.01 7.42 -2.94
C LEU A 29 9.32 8.90 -3.25
N GLY A 30 9.95 9.64 -2.33
CA GLY A 30 10.23 11.07 -2.51
C GLY A 30 8.97 11.95 -2.57
N VAL A 31 7.90 11.53 -1.89
CA VAL A 31 6.60 12.23 -1.86
C VAL A 31 6.19 12.60 -0.44
N THR A 32 5.10 13.35 -0.30
CA THR A 32 4.52 13.69 1.01
C THR A 32 3.57 12.61 1.52
N GLU A 33 3.34 12.57 2.83
CA GLU A 33 2.32 11.69 3.44
C GLU A 33 0.92 11.93 2.84
N GLU A 34 0.60 13.18 2.49
CA GLU A 34 -0.66 13.55 1.86
C GLU A 34 -0.81 12.93 0.46
N ASN A 35 0.28 12.83 -0.30
CA ASN A 35 0.27 12.14 -1.60
C ASN A 35 -0.05 10.65 -1.42
N ILE A 36 0.49 10.01 -0.38
CA ILE A 36 0.18 8.60 -0.06
C ILE A 36 -1.31 8.45 0.30
N LYS A 37 -1.86 9.32 1.16
CA LYS A 37 -3.29 9.30 1.51
C LYS A 37 -4.19 9.46 0.29
N ARG A 38 -3.85 10.41 -0.59
CA ARG A 38 -4.60 10.65 -1.84
C ARG A 38 -4.52 9.45 -2.78
N ALA A 39 -3.34 8.84 -2.93
CA ALA A 39 -3.16 7.66 -3.78
C ALA A 39 -3.98 6.47 -3.27
N VAL A 40 -3.90 6.16 -1.97
CA VAL A 40 -4.68 5.08 -1.36
C VAL A 40 -6.18 5.31 -1.49
N ARG A 41 -6.65 6.55 -1.25
CA ARG A 41 -8.05 6.90 -1.46
C ARG A 41 -8.50 6.69 -2.90
N MET A 42 -7.70 7.11 -3.88
CA MET A 42 -8.01 6.93 -5.30
C MET A 42 -8.14 5.45 -5.67
N VAL A 43 -7.20 4.61 -5.21
CA VAL A 43 -7.23 3.16 -5.45
C VAL A 43 -8.46 2.53 -4.78
N GLY A 44 -8.73 2.89 -3.53
CA GLY A 44 -9.91 2.43 -2.79
C GLY A 44 -11.21 2.78 -3.50
N THR A 45 -11.40 4.03 -3.95
CA THR A 45 -12.59 4.45 -4.70
C THR A 45 -12.79 3.64 -5.97
N ARG A 46 -11.72 3.43 -6.77
CA ARG A 46 -11.80 2.62 -8.00
C ARG A 46 -12.22 1.19 -7.71
N ILE A 47 -11.66 0.57 -6.67
CA ILE A 47 -12.05 -0.78 -6.25
C ILE A 47 -13.52 -0.82 -5.85
N SER A 48 -14.00 0.15 -5.06
CA SER A 48 -15.41 0.23 -4.68
C SER A 48 -16.34 0.40 -5.88
N THR A 49 -15.97 1.23 -6.86
CA THR A 49 -16.74 1.40 -8.10
C THR A 49 -16.82 0.11 -8.90
N ILE A 50 -15.70 -0.60 -9.05
CA ILE A 50 -15.65 -1.90 -9.75
C ILE A 50 -16.52 -2.93 -9.02
N ARG A 51 -16.43 -3.00 -7.69
CA ARG A 51 -17.28 -3.90 -6.88
C ARG A 51 -18.76 -3.61 -7.07
N GLY A 52 -19.14 -2.33 -7.04
CA GLY A 52 -20.52 -1.90 -7.30
C GLY A 52 -21.00 -2.26 -8.70
N TYR A 53 -20.15 -2.17 -9.72
CA TYR A 53 -20.47 -2.60 -11.09
C TYR A 53 -20.71 -4.12 -11.17
N PHE A 54 -19.94 -4.91 -10.43
CA PHE A 54 -20.05 -6.38 -10.42
C PHE A 54 -20.98 -6.94 -9.32
N GLY A 55 -21.67 -6.11 -8.55
CA GLY A 55 -22.62 -6.54 -7.52
C GLY A 55 -22.01 -7.19 -6.27
N HIS A 56 -20.74 -6.89 -5.98
CA HIS A 56 -20.03 -7.33 -4.76
C HIS A 56 -20.12 -6.33 -3.61
#